data_AF-A0A7T0PCK5-F1
#
_entry.id   AF-A0A7T0PCK5-F1
#
_cell.length_a   1.000
_cell.length_b   1.000
_cell.length_c   1.000
_cell.angle_alpha   90.00
_cell.angle_beta   90.00
_cell.angle_gamma   90.00
#
_symmetry.space_group_name_H-M   'P 1'
#
loop_
_entity.id
_entity.type
_entity.pdbx_description
1 polymer ?
#
loop_
_entity_poly.entity_id
_entity_poly.type
_entity_poly.pdbx_seq_one_letter_code
_entity_poly.pdbx_strand_id
1 'polypeptide(L)'
;MSVAPPRTLNDVVSDGLFIAAAQDVAFEQAMGFIQHVEYDFGTAVAAGIADAPVGVRLTTATGTHRLPARRLATVHAGRWTWATNLTASLAIPELHGTWPYRSALVAAARTLAAGAPLLFAERAGGHEVVALDFKGHGVPISHALTRALAMSTPMVDERRAAATYGHIPGAVFSGTQLYSWQPDHLGTSPTLEEIRADAHYMAIEQRLWWDANFATSSVNLRRESPTASISPGRVSTGSASAGASSGGGFSGHGTFTAAAFVLALINSRAGTWRWGWAEPEWMALHEGTGNVRRFGADHGLALLLRPELPLKQAQEQQLAQVAMPILSLWTLREVPLDASTSALVFLDAPQLRLPPLRPEIRDAVLAHPAPGLDADRARAAYLRLRQT
;
A
#
# COMPACT_ATOMS: atom_id res chain seq x y z
N MET A 1 -0.62 -19.23 19.04
CA MET A 1 -1.70 -20.07 18.46
C MET A 1 -1.03 -21.18 17.68
N SER A 2 -1.46 -22.44 17.81
CA SER A 2 -0.91 -23.53 16.99
C SER A 2 -1.50 -23.43 15.58
N VAL A 3 -0.65 -23.40 14.55
CA VAL A 3 -1.07 -23.32 13.14
C VAL A 3 -1.36 -24.73 12.64
N ALA A 4 -2.52 -24.93 12.01
CA ALA A 4 -2.84 -26.21 11.38
C ALA A 4 -1.83 -26.49 10.25
N PRO A 5 -1.38 -27.75 10.06
CA PRO A 5 -0.48 -28.09 8.97
C PRO A 5 -1.02 -27.61 7.61
N PRO A 6 -0.17 -27.08 6.72
CA PRO A 6 -0.61 -26.59 5.42
C PRO A 6 -1.15 -27.73 4.56
N ARG A 7 -2.29 -27.50 3.89
CA ARG A 7 -2.96 -28.51 3.04
C ARG A 7 -3.01 -28.12 1.58
N THR A 8 -2.79 -26.85 1.29
CA THR A 8 -2.81 -26.29 -0.07
C THR A 8 -1.53 -25.49 -0.32
N LEU A 9 -1.19 -25.27 -1.59
CA LEU A 9 -0.10 -24.36 -1.93
C LEU A 9 -0.32 -22.96 -1.32
N ASN A 10 -1.57 -22.51 -1.27
CA ASN A 10 -1.93 -21.22 -0.72
C ASN A 10 -1.66 -21.11 0.79
N ASP A 11 -1.88 -22.20 1.54
CA ASP A 11 -1.49 -22.27 2.95
C ASP A 11 0.01 -22.06 3.12
N VAL A 12 0.82 -22.74 2.31
CA VAL A 12 2.29 -22.62 2.35
C VAL A 12 2.73 -21.21 1.97
N VAL A 13 2.16 -20.63 0.93
CA VAL A 13 2.44 -19.24 0.54
C VAL A 13 2.08 -18.28 1.69
N SER A 14 0.94 -18.49 2.34
CA SER A 14 0.48 -17.65 3.44
C SER A 14 1.39 -17.76 4.66
N ASP A 15 1.79 -18.97 5.04
CA ASP A 15 2.68 -19.25 6.19
C ASP A 15 4.00 -18.46 6.13
N GLY A 16 4.50 -18.21 4.92
CA GLY A 16 5.77 -17.52 4.73
C GLY A 16 5.70 -16.00 4.67
N LEU A 17 4.52 -15.37 4.54
CA LEU A 17 4.40 -13.96 4.18
C LEU A 17 5.23 -13.04 5.09
N PHE A 18 5.00 -13.09 6.42
CA PHE A 18 5.69 -12.22 7.37
C PHE A 18 7.14 -12.67 7.65
N ILE A 19 7.41 -13.98 7.64
CA ILE A 19 8.77 -14.52 7.86
C ILE A 19 9.69 -14.09 6.71
N ALA A 20 9.26 -14.27 5.47
CA ALA A 20 9.98 -13.87 4.28
C ALA A 20 10.24 -12.36 4.26
N ALA A 21 9.23 -11.55 4.56
CA ALA A 21 9.38 -10.10 4.62
C ALA A 21 10.36 -9.65 5.72
N ALA A 22 10.35 -10.29 6.89
CA ALA A 22 11.30 -10.01 7.95
C ALA A 22 12.74 -10.38 7.53
N GLN A 23 12.92 -11.54 6.88
CA GLN A 23 14.22 -11.94 6.34
C GLN A 23 14.71 -10.98 5.25
N ASP A 24 13.83 -10.47 4.39
CA ASP A 24 14.20 -9.47 3.38
C ASP A 24 14.70 -8.18 4.02
N VAL A 25 13.97 -7.65 5.01
CA VAL A 25 14.37 -6.42 5.70
C VAL A 25 15.73 -6.62 6.38
N ALA A 26 15.92 -7.74 7.09
CA ALA A 26 17.19 -8.04 7.73
C ALA A 26 18.33 -8.18 6.71
N PHE A 27 18.06 -8.83 5.58
CA PHE A 27 19.05 -9.05 4.53
C PHE A 27 19.45 -7.74 3.86
N GLU A 28 18.49 -6.86 3.55
CA GLU A 28 18.75 -5.52 3.03
C GLU A 28 19.57 -4.67 4.01
N GLN A 29 19.26 -4.73 5.31
CA GLN A 29 20.04 -4.03 6.34
C GLN A 29 21.47 -4.56 6.47
N ALA A 30 21.66 -5.87 6.34
CA ALA A 30 22.97 -6.50 6.48
C ALA A 30 23.85 -6.34 5.23
N MET A 31 23.27 -6.48 4.04
CA MET A 31 24.01 -6.54 2.77
C MET A 31 24.00 -5.21 2.01
N GLY A 32 22.95 -4.40 2.17
CA GLY A 32 22.70 -3.24 1.32
C GLY A 32 22.49 -3.64 -0.14
N PHE A 33 22.85 -2.74 -1.07
CA PHE A 33 22.74 -3.02 -2.50
C PHE A 33 23.78 -4.06 -2.96
N ILE A 34 23.30 -5.12 -3.61
CA ILE A 34 24.14 -6.18 -4.18
C ILE A 34 24.58 -5.74 -5.58
N GLN A 35 25.89 -5.63 -5.78
CA GLN A 35 26.50 -5.23 -7.05
C GLN A 35 26.78 -6.43 -7.95
N HIS A 36 27.32 -7.50 -7.36
CA HIS A 36 27.67 -8.72 -8.09
C HIS A 36 27.36 -9.97 -7.28
N VAL A 37 26.99 -11.04 -7.97
CA VAL A 37 26.77 -12.37 -7.39
C VAL A 37 27.54 -13.39 -8.21
N GLU A 38 28.30 -14.23 -7.53
CA GLU A 38 28.96 -15.38 -8.13
C GLU A 38 28.50 -16.67 -7.45
N TYR A 39 28.44 -17.73 -8.25
CA TYR A 39 27.97 -19.04 -7.84
C TYR A 39 29.05 -20.08 -8.09
N ASP A 40 29.30 -20.91 -7.09
CA ASP A 40 30.09 -22.13 -7.21
C ASP A 40 29.15 -23.32 -7.09
N PHE A 41 28.84 -23.91 -8.25
CA PHE A 41 28.00 -25.10 -8.31
C PHE A 41 28.85 -26.37 -8.27
N GLY A 42 28.80 -27.07 -7.14
CA GLY A 42 29.46 -28.36 -6.98
C GLY A 42 28.85 -29.49 -7.83
N THR A 43 29.53 -30.63 -7.82
CA THR A 43 29.14 -31.85 -8.55
C THR A 43 27.76 -32.39 -8.14
N ALA A 44 27.33 -32.18 -6.90
CA ALA A 44 26.01 -32.58 -6.40
C ALA A 44 24.86 -31.94 -7.20
N VAL A 45 25.03 -30.69 -7.66
CA VAL A 45 24.04 -29.99 -8.47
C VAL A 45 23.92 -30.65 -9.84
N ALA A 46 25.06 -30.97 -10.47
CA ALA A 46 25.13 -31.66 -11.76
C ALA A 46 24.59 -33.11 -11.69
N ALA A 47 24.79 -33.78 -10.55
CA ALA A 47 24.26 -35.12 -10.29
C ALA A 47 22.76 -35.13 -9.92
N GLY A 48 22.09 -33.98 -9.89
CA GLY A 48 20.65 -33.91 -9.59
C GLY A 48 20.30 -34.21 -8.13
N ILE A 49 21.26 -34.10 -7.20
CA ILE A 49 21.02 -34.38 -5.77
C ILE A 49 20.10 -33.29 -5.20
N ALA A 50 19.12 -33.71 -4.39
CA ALA A 50 18.22 -32.81 -3.67
C ALA A 50 18.97 -32.04 -2.57
N ASP A 51 18.62 -30.76 -2.35
CA ASP A 51 19.28 -29.86 -1.39
C ASP A 51 20.78 -29.68 -1.65
N ALA A 52 21.22 -29.83 -2.90
CA ALA A 52 22.63 -29.71 -3.27
C ALA A 52 23.21 -28.34 -2.81
N PRO A 53 24.37 -28.32 -2.13
CA PRO A 53 24.99 -27.09 -1.67
C PRO A 53 25.52 -26.27 -2.86
N VAL A 54 25.42 -24.96 -2.73
CA VAL A 54 25.92 -23.97 -3.69
C VAL A 54 26.72 -22.94 -2.90
N GLY A 55 27.97 -22.69 -3.31
CA GLY A 55 28.74 -21.58 -2.75
C GLY A 55 28.27 -20.27 -3.38
N VAL A 56 27.91 -19.27 -2.57
CA VAL A 56 27.52 -17.95 -3.08
C VAL A 56 28.45 -16.88 -2.56
N ARG A 57 28.96 -16.04 -3.47
CA ARG A 57 29.76 -14.86 -3.15
C ARG A 57 29.02 -13.62 -3.61
N LEU A 58 28.64 -12.77 -2.66
CA LEU A 58 27.98 -11.49 -2.90
C LEU A 58 29.01 -10.37 -2.77
N THR A 59 29.01 -9.44 -3.72
CA THR A 59 29.77 -8.18 -3.60
C THR A 59 28.80 -7.04 -3.41
N THR A 60 29.01 -6.26 -2.35
CA THR A 60 28.20 -5.11 -1.97
C THR A 60 29.11 -3.89 -1.79
N ALA A 61 28.51 -2.71 -1.59
CA ALA A 61 29.28 -1.50 -1.30
C ALA A 61 30.12 -1.60 0.00
N THR A 62 29.75 -2.51 0.91
CA THR A 62 30.43 -2.71 2.21
C THR A 62 31.46 -3.84 2.18
N GLY A 63 31.55 -4.60 1.09
CA GLY A 63 32.56 -5.65 0.92
C GLY A 63 32.04 -6.91 0.23
N THR A 64 32.83 -7.98 0.31
CA THR A 64 32.49 -9.28 -0.25
C THR A 64 32.08 -10.26 0.85
N HIS A 65 30.90 -10.86 0.69
CA HIS A 65 30.29 -11.77 1.64
C HIS A 65 30.17 -13.16 1.02
N ARG A 66 30.61 -14.19 1.75
CA ARG A 66 30.40 -15.59 1.34
C ARG A 66 29.29 -16.17 2.18
N LEU A 67 28.25 -16.67 1.52
CA LEU A 67 27.10 -17.28 2.17
C LEU A 67 26.96 -18.73 1.69
N PRO A 68 26.77 -19.69 2.60
CA PRO A 68 26.32 -21.01 2.20
C PRO A 68 24.92 -20.88 1.60
N ALA A 69 24.65 -21.72 0.59
CA ALA A 69 23.34 -21.77 -0.03
C ALA A 69 23.00 -23.19 -0.45
N ARG A 70 21.72 -23.43 -0.73
CA ARG A 70 21.21 -24.71 -1.20
C ARG A 70 20.31 -24.53 -2.41
N ARG A 71 20.39 -25.45 -3.36
CA ARG A 71 19.44 -25.51 -4.47
C ARG A 71 18.07 -26.00 -3.96
N LEU A 72 17.01 -25.27 -4.31
CA LEU A 72 15.63 -25.65 -4.02
C LEU A 72 14.89 -26.19 -5.24
N ALA A 73 15.20 -25.65 -6.42
CA ALA A 73 14.47 -25.97 -7.65
C ALA A 73 15.29 -25.59 -8.89
N THR A 74 14.80 -26.01 -10.05
CA THR A 74 15.26 -25.55 -11.36
C THR A 74 14.11 -24.94 -12.14
N VAL A 75 14.42 -23.95 -12.98
CA VAL A 75 13.48 -23.36 -13.93
C VAL A 75 14.06 -23.48 -15.34
N HIS A 76 13.49 -24.37 -16.15
CA HIS A 76 13.89 -24.58 -17.53
C HIS A 76 12.66 -24.52 -18.45
N ALA A 77 12.77 -23.80 -19.57
CA ALA A 77 11.68 -23.63 -20.54
C ALA A 77 10.34 -23.21 -19.91
N GLY A 78 10.38 -22.28 -18.93
CA GLY A 78 9.19 -21.80 -18.23
C GLY A 78 8.55 -22.82 -17.27
N ARG A 79 9.25 -23.91 -16.95
CA ARG A 79 8.77 -24.94 -16.01
C ARG A 79 9.66 -25.02 -14.78
N TRP A 80 9.02 -25.06 -13.62
CA TRP A 80 9.61 -25.23 -12.30
C TRP A 80 9.65 -26.71 -11.92
N THR A 81 10.81 -27.20 -11.47
CA THR A 81 10.98 -28.56 -10.92
C THR A 81 11.66 -28.47 -9.56
N TRP A 82 11.03 -29.06 -8.53
CA TRP A 82 11.60 -29.09 -7.18
C TRP A 82 12.83 -30.00 -7.11
N ALA A 83 13.86 -29.55 -6.40
CA ALA A 83 15.13 -30.24 -6.19
C ALA A 83 15.55 -30.18 -4.71
N THR A 84 14.58 -30.33 -3.81
CA THR A 84 14.74 -30.23 -2.35
C THR A 84 13.90 -31.28 -1.63
N ASN A 85 14.36 -31.77 -0.49
CA ASN A 85 13.58 -32.68 0.36
C ASN A 85 12.58 -31.95 1.26
N LEU A 86 12.60 -30.61 1.29
CA LEU A 86 11.68 -29.81 2.11
C LEU A 86 10.20 -30.03 1.74
N THR A 87 9.92 -30.53 0.54
CA THR A 87 8.55 -30.84 0.07
C THR A 87 8.10 -32.25 0.45
N ALA A 88 8.99 -33.14 0.88
CA ALA A 88 8.74 -34.58 0.97
C ALA A 88 7.61 -34.97 1.95
N SER A 89 7.41 -34.20 3.02
CA SER A 89 6.38 -34.46 4.03
C SER A 89 5.03 -33.81 3.73
N LEU A 90 4.93 -33.00 2.67
CA LEU A 90 3.74 -32.22 2.33
C LEU A 90 2.95 -32.88 1.22
N ALA A 91 1.73 -33.33 1.50
CA ALA A 91 0.84 -33.91 0.50
C ALA A 91 0.14 -32.84 -0.37
N ILE A 92 0.92 -31.92 -0.95
CA ILE A 92 0.45 -30.81 -1.79
C ILE A 92 0.96 -31.05 -3.21
N PRO A 93 0.10 -31.33 -4.20
CA PRO A 93 0.52 -31.73 -5.55
C PRO A 93 1.54 -30.79 -6.19
N GLU A 94 1.39 -29.48 -5.98
CA GLU A 94 2.24 -28.49 -6.65
C GLU A 94 3.64 -28.35 -6.06
N LEU A 95 3.89 -29.03 -4.94
CA LEU A 95 5.21 -29.18 -4.33
C LEU A 95 5.96 -30.42 -4.82
N HIS A 96 5.36 -31.18 -5.75
CA HIS A 96 5.93 -32.39 -6.33
C HIS A 96 5.92 -32.34 -7.85
N GLY A 97 6.98 -32.86 -8.49
CA GLY A 97 7.10 -32.91 -9.95
C GLY A 97 7.37 -31.54 -10.59
N THR A 98 6.86 -31.36 -11.82
CA THR A 98 7.20 -30.23 -12.70
C THR A 98 5.97 -29.42 -13.11
N TRP A 99 5.97 -28.13 -12.81
CA TRP A 99 4.83 -27.22 -12.99
C TRP A 99 5.19 -26.02 -13.87
N PRO A 100 4.21 -25.35 -14.51
CA PRO A 100 4.46 -24.04 -15.09
C PRO A 100 4.99 -23.06 -14.03
N TYR A 101 6.02 -22.29 -14.40
CA TYR A 101 6.57 -21.26 -13.53
C TYR A 101 5.48 -20.24 -13.14
N ARG A 102 5.39 -19.95 -11.85
CA ARG A 102 4.46 -18.95 -11.28
C ARG A 102 5.02 -18.41 -9.97
N SER A 103 4.71 -17.16 -9.66
CA SER A 103 5.16 -16.48 -8.43
C SER A 103 4.80 -17.23 -7.15
N ALA A 104 3.66 -17.94 -7.13
CA ALA A 104 3.25 -18.77 -6.00
C ALA A 104 4.25 -19.90 -5.67
N LEU A 105 4.95 -20.47 -6.66
CA LEU A 105 5.98 -21.50 -6.40
C LEU A 105 7.24 -20.87 -5.80
N VAL A 106 7.59 -19.66 -6.22
CA VAL A 106 8.69 -18.88 -5.62
C VAL A 106 8.37 -18.55 -4.16
N ALA A 107 7.17 -18.05 -3.89
CA ALA A 107 6.73 -17.76 -2.52
C ALA A 107 6.70 -19.01 -1.64
N ALA A 108 6.22 -20.15 -2.16
CA ALA A 108 6.26 -21.41 -1.43
C ALA A 108 7.70 -21.88 -1.15
N ALA A 109 8.62 -21.72 -2.12
CA ALA A 109 10.04 -22.05 -1.92
C ALA A 109 10.66 -21.19 -0.82
N ARG A 110 10.28 -19.91 -0.73
CA ARG A 110 10.66 -19.03 0.37
C ARG A 110 10.14 -19.54 1.70
N THR A 111 8.87 -19.92 1.80
CA THR A 111 8.31 -20.49 3.03
C THR A 111 9.06 -21.74 3.46
N LEU A 112 9.27 -22.70 2.55
CA LEU A 112 9.95 -23.96 2.83
C LEU A 112 11.38 -23.74 3.32
N ALA A 113 12.06 -22.72 2.80
CA ALA A 113 13.38 -22.30 3.24
C ALA A 113 13.37 -21.30 4.42
N ALA A 114 12.29 -21.27 5.21
CA ALA A 114 12.15 -20.43 6.40
C ALA A 114 12.33 -18.92 6.13
N GLY A 115 11.85 -18.46 4.98
CA GLY A 115 11.89 -17.06 4.54
C GLY A 115 13.18 -16.62 3.87
N ALA A 116 14.18 -17.52 3.74
CA ALA A 116 15.47 -17.21 3.14
C ALA A 116 15.36 -16.45 1.79
N PRO A 117 16.27 -15.49 1.53
CA PRO A 117 16.39 -14.87 0.22
C PRO A 117 16.69 -15.92 -0.86
N LEU A 118 16.04 -15.77 -2.02
CA LEU A 118 16.25 -16.65 -3.17
C LEU A 118 17.01 -15.91 -4.27
N LEU A 119 17.92 -16.62 -4.91
CA LEU A 119 18.64 -16.17 -6.08
C LEU A 119 18.31 -17.07 -7.26
N PHE A 120 18.13 -16.46 -8.43
CA PHE A 120 17.93 -17.16 -9.70
C PHE A 120 19.25 -17.10 -10.46
N ALA A 121 19.96 -18.22 -10.49
CA ALA A 121 21.29 -18.31 -11.06
C ALA A 121 21.20 -18.95 -12.45
N GLU A 122 21.57 -18.21 -13.49
CA GLU A 122 21.53 -18.72 -14.86
C GLU A 122 22.52 -19.88 -15.04
N ARG A 123 22.04 -21.00 -15.58
CA ARG A 123 22.85 -22.19 -15.86
C ARG A 123 22.19 -23.06 -16.93
N ALA A 124 22.99 -23.56 -17.87
CA ALA A 124 22.58 -24.57 -18.85
C ALA A 124 21.26 -24.25 -19.59
N GLY A 125 21.05 -22.98 -19.96
CA GLY A 125 19.83 -22.54 -20.66
C GLY A 125 18.58 -22.44 -19.78
N GLY A 126 18.73 -22.37 -18.46
CA GLY A 126 17.67 -22.03 -17.52
C GLY A 126 18.24 -21.45 -16.22
N HIS A 127 17.51 -21.63 -15.12
CA HIS A 127 17.89 -21.08 -13.82
C HIS A 127 17.89 -22.13 -12.73
N GLU A 128 18.91 -22.11 -11.89
CA GLU A 128 18.93 -22.79 -10.59
C GLU A 128 18.35 -21.82 -9.56
N VAL A 129 17.38 -22.27 -8.77
CA VAL A 129 16.79 -21.47 -7.67
C VAL A 129 17.50 -21.84 -6.39
N VAL A 130 18.26 -20.88 -5.85
CA VAL A 130 19.19 -21.08 -4.75
C VAL A 130 18.73 -20.27 -3.54
N ALA A 131 18.54 -20.93 -2.40
CA ALA A 131 18.22 -20.27 -1.13
C ALA A 131 19.50 -20.02 -0.34
N LEU A 132 19.73 -18.77 0.01
CA LEU A 132 20.83 -18.37 0.89
C LEU A 132 20.54 -18.84 2.32
N ASP A 133 21.52 -19.48 2.96
CA ASP A 133 21.44 -19.76 4.39
C ASP A 133 21.76 -18.47 5.17
N PHE A 134 20.77 -17.59 5.20
CA PHE A 134 20.79 -16.32 5.91
C PHE A 134 19.72 -16.34 6.99
N LYS A 135 20.09 -15.93 8.20
CA LYS A 135 19.18 -15.80 9.34
C LYS A 135 19.29 -14.39 9.90
N GLY A 136 18.38 -13.55 9.45
CA GLY A 136 18.18 -12.21 9.98
C GLY A 136 17.58 -12.22 11.38
N HIS A 137 18.04 -11.30 12.22
CA HIS A 137 17.54 -11.09 13.59
C HIS A 137 17.31 -9.59 13.85
N GLY A 138 16.48 -9.27 14.85
CA GLY A 138 16.32 -7.90 15.35
C GLY A 138 15.53 -6.95 14.45
N VAL A 139 14.76 -7.46 13.48
CA VAL A 139 13.89 -6.62 12.65
C VAL A 139 12.67 -6.17 13.45
N PRO A 140 12.42 -4.85 13.57
CA PRO A 140 11.21 -4.35 14.19
C PRO A 140 9.95 -4.88 13.49
N ILE A 141 8.93 -5.25 14.27
CA ILE A 141 7.74 -5.90 13.71
C ILE A 141 7.04 -5.01 12.67
N SER A 142 6.99 -3.69 12.91
CA SER A 142 6.40 -2.75 11.96
C SER A 142 7.11 -2.75 10.60
N HIS A 143 8.42 -2.98 10.55
CA HIS A 143 9.14 -3.06 9.28
C HIS A 143 8.79 -4.34 8.52
N ALA A 144 8.77 -5.48 9.22
CA ALA A 144 8.37 -6.76 8.63
C ALA A 144 6.93 -6.73 8.11
N LEU A 145 5.99 -6.21 8.91
CA LEU A 145 4.58 -6.09 8.52
C LEU A 145 4.39 -5.11 7.37
N THR A 146 5.06 -3.96 7.40
CA THR A 146 5.00 -2.97 6.31
C THR A 146 5.50 -3.55 4.99
N ARG A 147 6.59 -4.32 5.03
CA ARG A 147 7.13 -5.00 3.85
C ARG A 147 6.19 -6.11 3.35
N ALA A 148 5.67 -6.92 4.26
CA ALA A 148 4.78 -8.02 3.93
C ALA A 148 3.44 -7.57 3.35
N LEU A 149 2.78 -6.60 3.99
CA LEU A 149 1.48 -6.09 3.54
C LEU A 149 1.58 -5.43 2.17
N ALA A 150 2.74 -4.85 1.83
CA ALA A 150 3.00 -4.32 0.50
C ALA A 150 3.05 -5.42 -0.60
N MET A 151 3.31 -6.68 -0.21
CA MET A 151 3.33 -7.85 -1.10
C MET A 151 2.08 -8.73 -0.94
N SER A 152 1.18 -8.40 -0.01
CA SER A 152 -0.01 -9.21 0.26
C SER A 152 -0.96 -9.18 -0.92
N THR A 153 -1.61 -10.31 -1.18
CA THR A 153 -2.61 -10.47 -2.25
C THR A 153 -3.91 -11.00 -1.65
N PRO A 154 -5.05 -10.87 -2.34
CA PRO A 154 -6.33 -11.41 -1.84
C PRO A 154 -6.34 -12.91 -1.57
N MET A 155 -5.38 -13.65 -2.12
CA MET A 155 -5.24 -15.09 -1.89
C MET A 155 -4.56 -15.41 -0.55
N VAL A 156 -3.75 -14.51 0.01
CA VAL A 156 -2.96 -14.78 1.21
C VAL A 156 -3.83 -14.70 2.46
N ASP A 157 -3.74 -15.72 3.32
CA ASP A 157 -4.30 -15.69 4.66
C ASP A 157 -3.28 -15.07 5.63
N GLU A 158 -3.44 -13.78 5.90
CA GLU A 158 -2.53 -13.03 6.78
C GLU A 158 -2.71 -13.40 8.26
N ARG A 159 -3.88 -13.94 8.65
CA ARG A 159 -4.09 -14.47 10.01
C ARG A 159 -3.29 -15.74 10.20
N ARG A 160 -3.28 -16.61 9.20
CA ARG A 160 -2.41 -17.79 9.17
C ARG A 160 -0.94 -17.40 9.18
N ALA A 161 -0.55 -16.43 8.34
CA ALA A 161 0.80 -15.89 8.30
C ALA A 161 1.27 -15.36 9.68
N ALA A 162 0.41 -14.62 10.37
CA ALA A 162 0.68 -14.09 11.70
C ALA A 162 0.92 -15.21 12.71
N ALA A 163 0.07 -16.23 12.70
CA ALA A 163 0.20 -17.35 13.62
C ALA A 163 1.49 -18.16 13.40
N THR A 164 2.00 -18.23 12.17
CA THR A 164 3.29 -18.86 11.83
C THR A 164 4.47 -17.96 12.20
N TYR A 165 4.35 -16.65 12.01
CA TYR A 165 5.39 -15.68 12.33
C TYR A 165 5.66 -15.54 13.84
N GLY A 166 4.60 -15.55 14.65
CA GLY A 166 4.68 -15.40 16.09
C GLY A 166 3.67 -14.39 16.65
N HIS A 167 3.93 -13.88 17.85
CA HIS A 167 3.05 -12.90 18.47
C HIS A 167 3.17 -11.53 17.76
N ILE A 168 2.04 -11.01 17.28
CA ILE A 168 1.90 -9.63 16.80
C ILE A 168 1.09 -8.84 17.85
N PRO A 169 1.69 -7.87 18.57
CA PRO A 169 1.01 -7.11 19.60
C PRO A 169 -0.22 -6.36 19.07
N GLY A 170 -1.35 -6.46 19.78
CA GLY A 170 -2.57 -5.73 19.43
C GLY A 170 -3.17 -6.06 18.06
N ALA A 171 -2.80 -7.18 17.44
CA ALA A 171 -3.26 -7.52 16.11
C ALA A 171 -4.78 -7.73 16.04
N VAL A 172 -5.45 -6.96 15.19
CA VAL A 172 -6.88 -7.06 14.89
C VAL A 172 -7.02 -7.58 13.46
N PHE A 173 -7.86 -8.61 13.26
CA PHE A 173 -8.09 -9.22 11.95
C PHE A 173 -9.55 -9.11 11.54
N SER A 174 -9.79 -8.77 10.27
CA SER A 174 -11.11 -8.90 9.62
C SER A 174 -11.05 -10.09 8.66
N GLY A 175 -11.74 -11.18 8.99
CA GLY A 175 -11.56 -12.46 8.29
C GLY A 175 -10.10 -12.91 8.33
N THR A 176 -9.48 -13.10 7.16
CA THR A 176 -8.08 -13.51 7.02
C THR A 176 -7.10 -12.33 6.93
N GLN A 177 -7.60 -11.09 6.84
CA GLN A 177 -6.76 -9.90 6.66
C GLN A 177 -6.43 -9.23 7.99
N LEU A 178 -5.16 -8.86 8.18
CA LEU A 178 -4.71 -7.98 9.25
C LEU A 178 -5.30 -6.58 9.02
N TYR A 179 -5.98 -6.05 10.00
CA TYR A 179 -6.61 -4.73 9.94
C TYR A 179 -5.75 -3.67 10.64
N SER A 180 -5.27 -4.00 11.84
CA SER A 180 -4.35 -3.16 12.59
C SER A 180 -3.47 -3.97 13.55
N TRP A 181 -2.42 -3.36 14.06
CA TRP A 181 -1.61 -3.88 15.17
C TRP A 181 -1.11 -2.73 16.04
N GLN A 182 -0.56 -3.03 17.22
CA GLN A 182 0.07 -2.03 18.10
C GLN A 182 1.57 -1.96 17.78
N PRO A 183 2.08 -0.83 17.24
CA PRO A 183 3.50 -0.65 16.98
C PRO A 183 4.31 -0.54 18.28
N ASP A 184 5.50 -1.12 18.31
CA ASP A 184 6.36 -1.19 19.52
C ASP A 184 6.75 0.18 20.10
N HIS A 185 6.74 1.23 19.27
CA HIS A 185 7.22 2.57 19.62
C HIS A 185 6.10 3.52 20.10
N LEU A 186 4.84 3.08 20.09
CA LEU A 186 3.69 3.88 20.51
C LEU A 186 2.99 3.25 21.72
N GLY A 187 2.57 4.10 22.66
CA GLY A 187 1.70 3.69 23.77
C GLY A 187 0.28 3.37 23.30
N THR A 188 -0.25 4.17 22.36
CA THR A 188 -1.55 3.96 21.70
C THR A 188 -1.50 4.52 20.27
N SER A 189 -2.07 3.78 19.32
CA SER A 189 -2.26 4.24 17.94
C SER A 189 -3.71 4.67 17.70
N PRO A 190 -3.95 5.71 16.86
CA PRO A 190 -5.30 6.04 16.43
C PRO A 190 -5.86 4.92 15.53
N THR A 191 -7.14 4.64 15.69
CA THR A 191 -7.91 3.76 14.81
C THR A 191 -8.33 4.49 13.54
N LEU A 192 -8.68 3.75 12.48
CA LEU A 192 -9.25 4.35 11.27
C LEU A 192 -10.56 5.10 11.54
N GLU A 193 -11.38 4.63 12.49
CA GLU A 193 -12.62 5.30 12.87
C GLU A 193 -12.36 6.67 13.50
N GLU A 194 -11.38 6.75 14.39
CA GLU A 194 -10.95 8.00 15.01
C GLU A 194 -10.43 9.01 13.98
N ILE A 195 -9.65 8.55 12.99
CA ILE A 195 -9.14 9.42 11.92
C ILE A 195 -10.28 9.90 11.00
N ARG A 196 -11.26 9.03 10.71
CA ARG A 196 -12.48 9.42 9.97
C ARG A 196 -13.28 10.46 10.73
N ALA A 197 -13.43 10.30 12.05
CA ALA A 197 -14.09 11.28 12.90
C ALA A 197 -13.37 12.63 12.82
N ASP A 198 -12.05 12.64 12.91
CA ASP A 198 -11.23 13.85 12.83
C ASP A 198 -11.37 14.57 11.46
N ALA A 199 -11.64 13.83 10.37
CA ALA A 199 -11.82 14.37 9.03
C ALA A 199 -13.24 14.90 8.75
N HIS A 200 -14.25 14.39 9.46
CA HIS A 200 -15.65 14.41 9.02
C HIS A 200 -16.19 15.80 8.65
N TYR A 201 -16.21 16.74 9.61
CA TYR A 201 -16.83 18.06 9.38
C TYR A 201 -15.98 18.97 8.48
N MET A 202 -14.65 18.87 8.55
CA MET A 202 -13.76 19.66 7.68
C MET A 202 -13.92 19.23 6.21
N ALA A 203 -14.06 17.92 5.95
CA ALA A 203 -14.35 17.40 4.61
C ALA A 203 -15.70 17.89 4.08
N ILE A 204 -16.74 17.98 4.93
CA ILE A 204 -18.05 18.52 4.58
C ILE A 204 -17.93 20.01 4.21
N GLU A 205 -17.31 20.83 5.05
CA GLU A 205 -17.15 22.27 4.77
C GLU A 205 -16.38 22.50 3.46
N GLN A 206 -15.28 21.78 3.25
CA GLN A 206 -14.49 21.88 2.02
C GLN A 206 -15.29 21.49 0.77
N ARG A 207 -16.13 20.46 0.88
CA ARG A 207 -17.03 20.06 -0.20
C ARG A 207 -18.05 21.15 -0.51
N LEU A 208 -18.75 21.66 0.51
CA LEU A 208 -19.74 22.72 0.35
C LEU A 208 -19.12 23.98 -0.27
N TRP A 209 -17.90 24.35 0.16
CA TRP A 209 -17.15 25.46 -0.41
C TRP A 209 -16.87 25.27 -1.90
N TRP A 210 -16.46 24.06 -2.29
CA TRP A 210 -16.23 23.78 -3.69
C TRP A 210 -17.51 23.79 -4.51
N ASP A 211 -18.56 23.14 -4.03
CA ASP A 211 -19.83 23.06 -4.73
C ASP A 211 -20.43 24.46 -4.95
N ALA A 212 -20.17 25.41 -4.03
CA ALA A 212 -20.61 26.79 -4.17
C ALA A 212 -19.78 27.62 -5.18
N ASN A 213 -18.48 27.39 -5.29
CA ASN A 213 -17.57 28.30 -6.03
C ASN A 213 -16.96 27.69 -7.30
N PHE A 214 -16.97 26.36 -7.42
CA PHE A 214 -16.21 25.62 -8.43
C PHE A 214 -17.00 24.47 -9.06
N ALA A 215 -18.31 24.32 -8.83
CA ALA A 215 -19.11 23.19 -9.30
C ALA A 215 -19.00 22.89 -10.81
N THR A 216 -18.84 23.92 -11.65
CA THR A 216 -18.72 23.77 -13.11
C THR A 216 -17.27 23.70 -13.60
N SER A 217 -16.29 23.68 -12.68
CA SER A 217 -14.87 23.72 -13.03
C SER A 217 -14.39 22.39 -13.60
N SER A 218 -13.57 22.45 -14.65
CA SER A 218 -12.81 21.30 -15.12
C SER A 218 -11.42 21.27 -14.47
N VAL A 219 -11.00 20.07 -14.08
CA VAL A 219 -9.65 19.81 -13.56
C VAL A 219 -8.88 19.05 -14.63
N ASN A 220 -7.81 19.64 -15.14
CA ASN A 220 -6.93 18.98 -16.11
C ASN A 220 -5.62 18.60 -15.41
N LEU A 221 -5.39 17.29 -15.30
CA LEU A 221 -4.20 16.72 -14.69
C LEU A 221 -3.19 16.33 -15.77
N ARG A 222 -1.91 16.65 -15.55
CA ARG A 222 -0.81 16.19 -16.40
C ARG A 222 0.04 15.20 -15.63
N ARG A 223 0.32 14.03 -16.22
CA ARG A 223 1.03 12.93 -15.55
C ARG A 223 2.45 13.32 -15.14
N GLU A 224 3.09 14.11 -15.99
CA GLU A 224 4.46 14.58 -15.84
C GLU A 224 4.62 15.86 -15.00
N SER A 225 3.53 16.44 -14.46
CA SER A 225 3.58 17.69 -13.71
C SER A 225 2.93 17.54 -12.34
N PRO A 226 3.53 18.04 -11.24
CA PRO A 226 2.95 18.02 -9.89
C PRO A 226 1.78 19.02 -9.72
N THR A 227 1.11 19.38 -10.81
CA THR A 227 0.14 20.47 -10.86
C THR A 227 -1.05 20.11 -11.72
N ALA A 228 -2.22 20.62 -11.36
CA ALA A 228 -3.42 20.58 -12.19
C ALA A 228 -3.83 22.00 -12.57
N SER A 229 -4.33 22.18 -13.80
CA SER A 229 -5.00 23.43 -14.17
C SER A 229 -6.49 23.31 -13.89
N ILE A 230 -7.04 24.28 -13.16
CA ILE A 230 -8.47 24.37 -12.85
C ILE A 230 -9.05 25.48 -13.70
N SER A 231 -9.99 25.12 -14.58
CA SER A 231 -10.69 26.07 -15.43
C SER A 231 -12.14 26.16 -14.97
N PRO A 232 -12.56 27.26 -14.31
CA PRO A 232 -13.95 27.46 -13.93
C PRO A 232 -14.86 27.41 -15.16
N GLY A 233 -15.96 26.66 -15.05
CA GLY A 233 -16.96 26.66 -16.11
C GLY A 233 -17.59 28.04 -16.21
N ARG A 234 -17.78 28.55 -17.44
CA ARG A 234 -18.58 29.76 -17.65
C ARG A 234 -19.99 29.49 -17.16
N VAL A 235 -20.36 30.10 -16.03
CA VAL A 235 -21.78 30.30 -15.74
C VAL A 235 -22.23 31.35 -16.75
N SER A 236 -22.94 30.94 -17.81
CA SER A 236 -23.69 31.87 -18.64
C SER A 236 -24.80 32.45 -17.77
N THR A 237 -24.48 33.49 -16.99
CA THR A 237 -25.51 34.38 -16.47
C THR A 237 -26.09 35.06 -17.70
N GLY A 238 -27.23 34.56 -18.18
CA GLY A 238 -28.04 35.27 -19.14
C GLY A 238 -28.20 36.70 -18.66
N SER A 239 -28.00 37.65 -19.58
CA SER A 239 -28.17 39.08 -19.40
C SER A 239 -29.26 39.42 -18.36
N ALA A 240 -28.84 39.74 -17.14
CA ALA A 240 -29.68 40.39 -16.15
C ALA A 240 -29.05 41.75 -15.88
N SER A 241 -29.73 42.76 -16.41
CA SER A 241 -29.53 44.18 -16.13
C SER A 241 -29.42 44.45 -14.62
N ALA A 242 -28.60 45.45 -14.29
CA ALA A 242 -28.32 45.96 -12.96
C ALA A 242 -29.54 46.00 -12.00
N GLY A 243 -29.34 45.47 -10.79
CA GLY A 243 -30.24 45.59 -9.64
C GLY A 243 -29.71 44.78 -8.47
N ALA A 244 -29.25 45.45 -7.42
CA ALA A 244 -28.60 44.85 -6.26
C ALA A 244 -29.56 43.98 -5.40
N SER A 245 -29.12 42.78 -5.00
CA SER A 245 -29.08 42.31 -3.60
C SER A 245 -28.72 40.81 -3.49
N SER A 246 -27.68 40.53 -2.69
CA SER A 246 -27.39 39.31 -1.91
C SER A 246 -27.49 37.91 -2.56
N GLY A 247 -26.33 37.31 -2.84
CA GLY A 247 -26.18 35.87 -3.15
C GLY A 247 -24.98 35.62 -4.08
N GLY A 248 -23.77 35.95 -3.63
CA GLY A 248 -22.57 35.93 -4.46
C GLY A 248 -22.13 34.53 -4.90
N GLY A 249 -22.57 34.11 -6.09
CA GLY A 249 -21.87 33.08 -6.87
C GLY A 249 -20.61 33.70 -7.48
N PHE A 250 -19.47 33.57 -6.80
CA PHE A 250 -18.19 34.01 -7.32
C PHE A 250 -17.63 32.97 -8.29
N SER A 251 -17.84 33.15 -9.59
CA SER A 251 -16.91 32.64 -10.61
C SER A 251 -16.03 33.79 -11.11
N GLY A 252 -15.35 34.48 -10.17
CA GLY A 252 -14.40 35.55 -10.46
C GLY A 252 -12.97 35.06 -10.73
N HIS A 253 -12.73 33.76 -10.62
CA HIS A 253 -11.40 33.20 -10.86
C HIS A 253 -11.23 32.89 -12.35
N GLY A 254 -10.19 33.46 -12.97
CA GLY A 254 -9.67 32.93 -14.23
C GLY A 254 -9.09 31.53 -14.04
N THR A 255 -8.73 30.85 -15.12
CA THR A 255 -7.99 29.58 -15.02
C THR A 255 -6.76 29.76 -14.14
N PHE A 256 -6.57 28.85 -13.18
CA PHE A 256 -5.45 28.89 -12.25
C PHE A 256 -4.81 27.51 -12.09
N THR A 257 -3.57 27.51 -11.63
CA THR A 257 -2.79 26.29 -11.36
C THR A 257 -2.88 25.95 -9.87
N ALA A 258 -3.15 24.68 -9.57
CA ALA A 258 -3.09 24.12 -8.24
C ALA A 258 -1.98 23.07 -8.16
N ALA A 259 -1.32 22.94 -7.00
CA ALA A 259 -0.55 21.75 -6.70
C ALA A 259 -1.49 20.54 -6.69
N ALA A 260 -1.06 19.44 -7.29
CA ALA A 260 -1.86 18.23 -7.42
C ALA A 260 -1.12 17.05 -6.79
N PHE A 261 -1.85 16.19 -6.08
CA PHE A 261 -1.31 14.97 -5.50
C PHE A 261 -2.27 13.81 -5.77
N VAL A 262 -1.82 12.79 -6.50
CA VAL A 262 -2.66 11.63 -6.81
C VAL A 262 -2.73 10.74 -5.57
N LEU A 263 -3.88 10.74 -4.91
CA LEU A 263 -4.17 9.90 -3.75
C LEU A 263 -4.32 8.44 -4.14
N ALA A 264 -5.11 8.17 -5.17
CA ALA A 264 -5.44 6.83 -5.60
C ALA A 264 -5.88 6.79 -7.07
N LEU A 265 -5.73 5.63 -7.69
CA LEU A 265 -6.38 5.27 -8.94
C LEU A 265 -7.54 4.32 -8.65
N ILE A 266 -8.70 4.61 -9.25
CA ILE A 266 -9.90 3.79 -9.16
C ILE A 266 -10.12 3.16 -10.52
N ASN A 267 -10.12 1.82 -10.58
CA ASN A 267 -10.56 1.09 -11.76
C ASN A 267 -11.97 0.56 -11.53
N SER A 268 -12.94 1.20 -12.17
CA SER A 268 -14.37 0.86 -12.00
C SER A 268 -14.72 -0.51 -12.60
N ARG A 269 -14.03 -0.94 -13.66
CA ARG A 269 -14.26 -2.24 -14.31
C ARG A 269 -13.72 -3.40 -13.46
N ALA A 270 -12.50 -3.25 -12.95
CA ALA A 270 -11.86 -4.25 -12.08
C ALA A 270 -12.39 -4.19 -10.64
N GLY A 271 -13.03 -3.10 -10.25
CA GLY A 271 -13.50 -2.87 -8.88
C GLY A 271 -12.34 -2.70 -7.90
N THR A 272 -11.26 -2.04 -8.31
CA THR A 272 -10.04 -1.88 -7.51
C THR A 272 -9.76 -0.43 -7.17
N TRP A 273 -9.22 -0.24 -5.97
CA TRP A 273 -8.61 0.98 -5.46
C TRP A 273 -7.12 0.73 -5.32
N ARG A 274 -6.30 1.59 -5.93
CA ARG A 274 -4.86 1.51 -5.82
C ARG A 274 -4.30 2.82 -5.30
N TRP A 275 -3.48 2.77 -4.25
CA TRP A 275 -2.88 3.98 -3.71
C TRP A 275 -1.90 4.60 -4.69
N GLY A 276 -1.86 5.93 -4.74
CA GLY A 276 -0.91 6.67 -5.55
C GLY A 276 0.53 6.29 -5.25
N TRP A 277 0.91 6.15 -3.97
CA TRP A 277 2.27 5.72 -3.63
C TRP A 277 2.69 4.36 -4.22
N ALA A 278 1.73 3.54 -4.68
CA ALA A 278 1.96 2.24 -5.30
C ALA A 278 1.96 2.28 -6.84
N GLU A 279 1.93 3.48 -7.45
CA GLU A 279 1.85 3.68 -8.89
C GLU A 279 3.12 4.32 -9.47
N PRO A 280 4.04 3.54 -10.05
CA PRO A 280 5.29 4.08 -10.59
C PRO A 280 5.11 5.11 -11.70
N GLU A 281 4.02 5.03 -12.47
CA GLU A 281 3.78 5.92 -13.61
C GLU A 281 3.44 7.36 -13.20
N TRP A 282 3.10 7.59 -11.93
CA TRP A 282 2.63 8.88 -11.42
C TRP A 282 3.56 9.46 -10.34
N MET A 283 4.82 8.98 -10.27
CA MET A 283 5.80 9.34 -9.23
C MET A 283 5.99 10.84 -8.99
N ALA A 284 5.91 11.68 -10.03
CA ALA A 284 5.99 13.13 -9.89
C ALA A 284 4.86 13.75 -9.04
N LEU A 285 3.75 13.02 -8.85
CA LEU A 285 2.55 13.43 -8.13
C LEU A 285 2.38 12.70 -6.78
N HIS A 286 3.40 11.96 -6.31
CA HIS A 286 3.31 11.09 -5.12
C HIS A 286 4.10 11.55 -3.90
N GLU A 287 4.92 12.61 -4.01
CA GLU A 287 5.79 13.03 -2.91
C GLU A 287 5.01 13.31 -1.61
N GLY A 288 3.74 13.71 -1.71
CA GLY A 288 2.82 13.83 -0.59
C GLY A 288 2.16 12.52 -0.13
N THR A 289 1.83 11.57 -1.03
CA THR A 289 1.00 10.39 -0.69
C THR A 289 1.78 9.22 -0.11
N GLY A 290 3.12 9.24 -0.22
CA GLY A 290 4.00 8.37 0.57
C GLY A 290 3.81 8.53 2.08
N ASN A 291 3.37 9.71 2.54
CA ASN A 291 3.06 9.95 3.95
C ASN A 291 1.86 9.11 4.44
N VAL A 292 0.91 8.73 3.56
CA VAL A 292 -0.18 7.82 3.94
C VAL A 292 0.37 6.45 4.30
N ARG A 293 1.30 5.93 3.48
CA ARG A 293 1.96 4.65 3.74
C ARG A 293 2.81 4.73 5.01
N ARG A 294 3.59 5.81 5.18
CA ARG A 294 4.39 6.03 6.38
C ARG A 294 3.52 6.08 7.64
N PHE A 295 2.43 6.84 7.60
CA PHE A 295 1.46 6.92 8.70
C PHE A 295 0.89 5.52 9.02
N GLY A 296 0.58 4.72 8.00
CA GLY A 296 0.15 3.33 8.18
C GLY A 296 1.17 2.45 8.91
N ALA A 297 2.46 2.61 8.59
CA ALA A 297 3.55 1.87 9.21
C ALA A 297 3.79 2.33 10.67
N ASP A 298 3.76 3.64 10.88
CA ASP A 298 4.00 4.27 12.18
C ASP A 298 2.86 3.97 13.16
N HIS A 299 1.61 3.94 12.69
CA HIS A 299 0.43 3.73 13.54
C HIS A 299 -0.17 2.32 13.48
N GLY A 300 0.36 1.42 12.65
CA GLY A 300 -0.11 0.04 12.59
C GLY A 300 -1.45 -0.12 11.88
N LEU A 301 -1.68 0.62 10.79
CA LEU A 301 -2.92 0.60 10.01
C LEU A 301 -2.71 -0.12 8.67
N ALA A 302 -3.07 -1.40 8.62
CA ALA A 302 -2.68 -2.30 7.53
C ALA A 302 -3.31 -1.92 6.17
N LEU A 303 -4.50 -1.31 6.15
CA LEU A 303 -5.15 -0.88 4.90
C LEU A 303 -4.37 0.22 4.16
N LEU A 304 -3.55 1.00 4.86
CA LEU A 304 -2.73 2.06 4.26
C LEU A 304 -1.43 1.52 3.64
N LEU A 305 -1.14 0.23 3.84
CA LEU A 305 0.12 -0.42 3.47
C LEU A 305 -0.01 -1.41 2.30
N ARG A 306 -1.23 -1.83 2.00
CA ARG A 306 -1.49 -2.66 0.81
C ARG A 306 -1.54 -1.75 -0.40
N PRO A 307 -0.82 -2.06 -1.50
CA PRO A 307 -0.79 -1.20 -2.68
C PRO A 307 -2.18 -1.07 -3.32
N GLU A 308 -2.93 -2.17 -3.31
CA GLU A 308 -4.23 -2.30 -3.95
C GLU A 308 -5.24 -2.97 -3.01
N LEU A 309 -6.48 -2.53 -3.10
CA LEU A 309 -7.62 -2.98 -2.29
C LEU A 309 -8.86 -3.11 -3.19
N PRO A 310 -9.82 -3.97 -2.83
CA PRO A 310 -11.16 -3.90 -3.40
C PRO A 310 -11.76 -2.50 -3.22
N LEU A 311 -12.30 -1.92 -4.29
CA LEU A 311 -12.89 -0.57 -4.28
C LEU A 311 -14.00 -0.44 -3.22
N LYS A 312 -14.83 -1.48 -3.09
CA LYS A 312 -15.90 -1.53 -2.08
C LYS A 312 -15.34 -1.39 -0.67
N GLN A 313 -14.25 -2.10 -0.35
CA GLN A 313 -13.60 -2.02 0.95
C GLN A 313 -13.03 -0.62 1.19
N ALA A 314 -12.39 -0.01 0.18
CA ALA A 314 -11.86 1.34 0.30
C ALA A 314 -12.97 2.40 0.54
N GLN A 315 -14.14 2.22 -0.07
CA GLN A 315 -15.32 3.07 0.12
C GLN A 315 -15.96 2.86 1.49
N GLU A 316 -16.17 1.61 1.91
CA GLU A 316 -16.73 1.25 3.23
C GLU A 316 -15.86 1.83 4.37
N GLN A 317 -14.53 1.81 4.19
CA GLN A 317 -13.58 2.37 5.16
C GLN A 317 -13.28 3.86 4.96
N GLN A 318 -13.89 4.49 3.95
CA GLN A 318 -13.74 5.90 3.61
C GLN A 318 -12.26 6.33 3.53
N LEU A 319 -11.42 5.53 2.87
CA LEU A 319 -9.96 5.76 2.83
C LEU A 319 -9.57 7.13 2.25
N ALA A 320 -10.39 7.66 1.34
CA ALA A 320 -10.28 9.03 0.86
C ALA A 320 -10.33 10.08 1.99
N GLN A 321 -11.27 9.93 2.94
CA GLN A 321 -11.43 10.83 4.07
C GLN A 321 -10.35 10.61 5.12
N VAL A 322 -9.94 9.36 5.35
CA VAL A 322 -8.82 9.03 6.24
C VAL A 322 -7.53 9.74 5.83
N ALA A 323 -7.27 9.85 4.52
CA ALA A 323 -6.07 10.48 4.02
C ALA A 323 -6.03 12.01 4.22
N MET A 324 -7.19 12.67 4.35
CA MET A 324 -7.27 14.13 4.46
C MET A 324 -6.50 14.70 5.67
N PRO A 325 -6.78 14.28 6.92
CA PRO A 325 -6.04 14.78 8.08
C PRO A 325 -4.58 14.29 8.11
N ILE A 326 -4.28 13.11 7.54
CA ILE A 326 -2.89 12.59 7.46
C ILE A 326 -2.04 13.50 6.58
N LEU A 327 -2.59 13.94 5.43
CA LEU A 327 -1.88 14.77 4.47
C LEU A 327 -2.06 16.27 4.70
N SER A 328 -2.99 16.65 5.59
CA SER A 328 -3.44 18.05 5.75
C SER A 328 -3.92 18.68 4.42
N LEU A 329 -4.51 17.85 3.55
CA LEU A 329 -5.07 18.25 2.26
C LEU A 329 -6.57 17.95 2.25
N TRP A 330 -7.39 18.94 1.89
CA TRP A 330 -8.84 18.85 2.07
C TRP A 330 -9.63 18.88 0.76
N THR A 331 -9.09 19.48 -0.31
CA THR A 331 -9.80 19.53 -1.61
C THR A 331 -9.50 18.28 -2.42
N LEU A 332 -10.39 17.29 -2.41
CA LEU A 332 -10.25 16.04 -3.15
C LEU A 332 -11.18 15.99 -4.37
N ARG A 333 -10.67 15.70 -5.56
CA ARG A 333 -11.47 15.55 -6.78
C ARG A 333 -11.19 14.25 -7.49
N GLU A 334 -12.24 13.71 -8.10
CA GLU A 334 -12.11 12.62 -9.05
C GLU A 334 -11.91 13.20 -10.45
N VAL A 335 -10.84 12.78 -11.12
CA VAL A 335 -10.46 13.19 -12.47
C VAL A 335 -10.47 11.95 -13.35
N PRO A 336 -11.35 11.88 -14.37
CA PRO A 336 -11.35 10.73 -15.28
C PRO A 336 -10.05 10.73 -16.10
N LEU A 337 -9.37 9.59 -16.15
CA LEU A 337 -8.16 9.39 -16.96
C LEU A 337 -8.49 8.68 -18.27
N ASP A 338 -9.36 7.69 -18.22
CA ASP A 338 -9.87 6.94 -19.36
C ASP A 338 -11.31 6.45 -19.09
N ALA A 339 -11.84 5.56 -19.95
CA ALA A 339 -13.21 5.06 -19.86
C ALA A 339 -13.51 4.22 -18.60
N SER A 340 -12.48 3.71 -17.91
CA SER A 340 -12.60 2.82 -16.75
C SER A 340 -11.79 3.27 -15.54
N THR A 341 -10.82 4.15 -15.72
CA THR A 341 -9.89 4.60 -14.68
C THR A 341 -10.09 6.07 -14.35
N SER A 342 -10.24 6.36 -13.06
CA SER A 342 -10.24 7.72 -12.51
C SER A 342 -9.09 7.90 -11.52
N ALA A 343 -8.52 9.09 -11.44
CA ALA A 343 -7.61 9.48 -10.37
C ALA A 343 -8.38 10.26 -9.30
N LEU A 344 -8.18 9.90 -8.04
CA LEU A 344 -8.51 10.77 -6.91
C LEU A 344 -7.31 11.67 -6.61
N VAL A 345 -7.53 12.98 -6.69
CA VAL A 345 -6.48 13.99 -6.68
C VAL A 345 -6.75 15.03 -5.60
N PHE A 346 -5.80 15.22 -4.70
CA PHE A 346 -5.79 16.38 -3.83
C PHE A 346 -5.30 17.60 -4.58
N LEU A 347 -5.99 18.73 -4.39
CA LEU A 347 -5.68 20.01 -5.01
C LEU A 347 -5.37 21.03 -3.92
N ASP A 348 -4.26 21.74 -4.05
CA ASP A 348 -3.91 22.84 -3.16
C ASP A 348 -3.58 24.11 -3.96
N ALA A 349 -4.29 25.19 -3.63
CA ALA A 349 -4.09 26.51 -4.20
C ALA A 349 -4.71 27.56 -3.26
N PRO A 350 -4.20 28.81 -3.24
CA PRO A 350 -4.77 29.89 -2.43
C PRO A 350 -6.28 30.11 -2.63
N GLN A 351 -6.77 29.90 -3.85
CA GLN A 351 -8.19 30.04 -4.24
C GLN A 351 -9.09 28.96 -3.63
N LEU A 352 -8.51 27.83 -3.21
CA LEU A 352 -9.23 26.69 -2.64
C LEU A 352 -9.33 26.77 -1.11
N ARG A 353 -8.67 27.76 -0.49
CA ARG A 353 -8.69 27.94 0.95
C ARG A 353 -10.08 28.38 1.40
N LEU A 354 -10.53 27.81 2.52
CA LEU A 354 -11.78 28.23 3.13
C LEU A 354 -11.65 29.65 3.68
N PRO A 355 -12.71 30.47 3.59
CA PRO A 355 -12.74 31.77 4.26
C PRO A 355 -12.78 31.59 5.79
N PRO A 356 -12.50 32.66 6.56
CA PRO A 356 -12.62 32.65 8.02
C PRO A 356 -13.96 32.09 8.50
N LEU A 357 -13.93 31.30 9.58
CA LEU A 357 -15.11 30.61 10.09
C LEU A 357 -16.12 31.60 10.66
N ARG A 358 -17.30 31.67 10.04
CA ARG A 358 -18.46 32.40 10.57
C ARG A 358 -19.34 31.50 11.44
N PRO A 359 -19.99 32.03 12.49
CA PRO A 359 -20.89 31.25 13.34
C PRO A 359 -21.98 30.51 12.56
N GLU A 360 -22.59 31.16 11.55
CA GLU A 360 -23.64 30.52 10.74
C GLU A 360 -23.12 29.28 9.97
N ILE A 361 -21.90 29.37 9.41
CA ILE A 361 -21.29 28.26 8.67
C ILE A 361 -20.92 27.13 9.63
N ARG A 362 -20.33 27.47 10.79
CA ARG A 362 -20.00 26.50 11.82
C ARG A 362 -21.22 25.69 12.23
N ASP A 363 -22.32 26.37 12.55
CA ASP A 363 -23.53 25.73 13.06
C ASP A 363 -24.20 24.89 11.94
N ALA A 364 -24.16 25.35 10.69
CA ALA A 364 -24.65 24.58 9.54
C ALA A 364 -23.80 23.32 9.25
N VAL A 365 -22.47 23.41 9.33
CA VAL A 365 -21.57 22.26 9.15
C VAL A 365 -21.78 21.25 10.27
N LEU A 366 -21.83 21.70 11.53
CA LEU A 366 -22.03 20.85 12.70
C LEU A 366 -23.44 20.25 12.80
N ALA A 367 -24.42 20.75 12.04
CA ALA A 367 -25.74 20.15 11.94
C ALA A 367 -25.76 18.89 11.06
N HIS A 368 -24.70 18.62 10.28
CA HIS A 368 -24.61 17.40 9.49
C HIS A 368 -24.43 16.18 10.40
N PRO A 369 -25.10 15.05 10.11
CA PRO A 369 -24.98 13.85 10.94
C PRO A 369 -23.61 13.19 10.75
N ALA A 370 -23.05 12.68 11.85
CA ALA A 370 -21.83 11.86 11.87
C ALA A 370 -22.18 10.38 12.20
N PRO A 371 -22.87 9.65 11.30
CA PRO A 371 -23.36 8.31 11.60
C PRO A 371 -22.19 7.33 11.78
N GLY A 372 -22.19 6.59 12.90
CA GLY A 372 -21.16 5.58 13.18
C GLY A 372 -19.77 6.17 13.45
N LEU A 373 -19.70 7.41 13.93
CA LEU A 373 -18.48 8.10 14.36
C LEU A 373 -18.69 8.72 15.74
N ASP A 374 -17.60 8.93 16.48
CA ASP A 374 -17.61 9.75 17.69
C ASP A 374 -17.83 11.23 17.32
N ALA A 375 -19.04 11.73 17.60
CA ALA A 375 -19.46 13.08 17.25
C ALA A 375 -18.73 14.17 18.06
N ASP A 376 -18.39 13.90 19.31
CA ASP A 376 -17.69 14.86 20.18
C ASP A 376 -16.24 15.02 19.72
N ARG A 377 -15.59 13.91 19.39
CA ARG A 377 -14.26 13.92 18.77
C ARG A 377 -14.27 14.67 17.44
N ALA A 378 -15.20 14.34 16.54
CA ALA A 378 -15.31 14.98 15.24
C ALA A 378 -15.49 16.50 15.37
N ARG A 379 -16.35 16.95 16.30
CA ARG A 379 -16.58 18.37 16.58
C ARG A 379 -15.33 19.05 17.13
N ALA A 380 -14.65 18.42 18.09
CA ALA A 380 -13.43 18.96 18.70
C ALA A 380 -12.29 19.09 17.67
N ALA A 381 -12.12 18.08 16.81
CA ALA A 381 -11.13 18.11 15.73
C ALA A 381 -11.40 19.23 14.73
N TYR A 382 -12.66 19.36 14.27
CA TYR A 382 -13.07 20.42 13.36
C TYR A 382 -12.80 21.83 13.91
N LEU A 383 -13.21 22.09 15.15
CA LEU A 383 -12.99 23.39 15.77
C LEU A 383 -11.50 23.72 15.91
N ARG A 384 -10.65 22.71 16.21
CA ARG A 384 -9.19 22.87 16.26
C ARG A 384 -8.61 23.23 14.89
N LEU A 385 -9.01 22.52 13.84
CA LEU A 385 -8.55 22.75 12.47
C LEU A 385 -8.96 24.13 11.91
N ARG A 386 -10.02 24.72 12.44
CA ARG A 386 -10.52 26.05 12.04
C ARG A 386 -9.98 27.21 12.89
N GLN A 387 -9.20 26.92 13.93
CA GLN A 387 -8.52 27.92 14.75
C GLN A 387 -7.11 28.25 14.25
N THR A 388 -6.50 27.34 13.47
CA THR A 388 -5.26 27.52 12.72
C THR A 388 -5.50 28.21 11.39
#